data_AF-A0AAW8CTL4-F1
#
_entry.id   AF-A0AAW8CTL4-F1
#
_cell.length_a   1.000
_cell.length_b   1.000
_cell.length_c   1.000
_cell.angle_alpha   90.00
_cell.angle_beta   90.00
_cell.angle_gamma   90.00
#
_symmetry.space_group_name_H-M   'P 1'
#
loop_
_entity.id
_entity.type
_entity.pdbx_description
1 polymer ?
#
loop_
_entity_poly.entity_id
_entity_poly.type
_entity_poly.pdbx_seq_one_letter_code
_entity_poly.pdbx_strand_id
1 'polypeptide(L)' 'MAAKLGCVVGELDEAGARAKPALLGSLSGSAKILEEFGGTWHQAERVYLFANWPMLEAALQHLAEEREKSRLR' A
#
# COMPACT_ATOMS: atom_id res chain seq x y z
N MET A 1 -10.48 4.13 3.80
CA MET A 1 -10.28 2.66 3.81
C MET A 1 -8.98 2.23 4.49
N ALA A 2 -7.83 2.87 4.20
CA ALA A 2 -6.52 2.48 4.75
C ALA A 2 -6.44 2.39 6.30
N ALA A 3 -7.02 3.36 7.02
CA ALA A 3 -6.98 3.39 8.49
C ALA A 3 -7.63 2.16 9.16
N LYS A 4 -8.62 1.52 8.51
CA LYS A 4 -9.26 0.29 9.03
C LYS A 4 -8.32 -0.93 9.01
N LEU A 5 -7.27 -0.88 8.19
CA LEU A 5 -6.28 -1.94 8.03
C LEU A 5 -5.04 -1.72 8.90
N GLY A 6 -4.94 -0.57 9.58
CA GLY A 6 -3.69 -0.13 10.20
C GLY A 6 -2.65 0.31 9.16
N CYS A 7 -3.09 0.56 7.92
CA CYS A 7 -2.25 1.10 6.86
C CYS A 7 -2.46 2.61 6.80
N VAL A 8 -1.36 3.35 6.65
CA VAL A 8 -1.36 4.78 6.40
C VAL A 8 -1.06 4.97 4.92
N VAL A 9 -1.91 5.72 4.23
CA VAL A 9 -1.65 6.17 2.86
C VAL A 9 -1.13 7.58 2.94
N GLY A 10 -0.08 7.86 2.18
CA GLY A 10 0.49 9.17 2.04
C GLY A 10 0.86 9.44 0.59
N GLU A 11 1.39 10.61 0.33
CA GLU A 11 2.02 10.95 -0.94
C GLU A 11 3.50 11.16 -0.64
N LEU A 12 4.36 10.47 -1.40
CA LEU A 12 5.79 10.70 -1.33
C LEU A 12 6.17 11.68 -2.43
N ASP A 13 6.56 12.88 -2.01
CA ASP A 13 7.26 13.84 -2.84
C ASP A 13 8.72 13.39 -2.98
N GLU A 14 9.00 12.59 -4.01
CA GLU A 14 10.38 12.43 -4.47
C GLU A 14 10.82 13.79 -5.05
N ALA A 15 11.84 14.42 -4.45
CA ALA A 15 12.30 15.76 -4.81
C ALA A 15 12.49 15.94 -6.33
N GLY A 16 11.51 16.57 -6.99
CA GLY A 16 11.49 16.83 -8.44
C GLY A 16 10.61 15.92 -9.29
N ALA A 17 9.95 14.91 -8.72
CA ALA A 17 9.00 14.04 -9.41
C ALA A 17 7.55 14.34 -8.96
N ARG A 18 6.59 13.96 -9.81
CA ARG A 18 5.15 14.04 -9.50
C ARG A 18 4.87 13.21 -8.25
N ALA A 19 4.24 13.80 -7.24
CA ALA A 19 3.87 13.14 -5.99
C ALA A 19 3.27 11.75 -6.27
N LYS A 20 3.88 10.71 -5.70
CA LYS A 20 3.45 9.32 -5.90
C LYS A 20 2.68 8.85 -4.68
N PRO A 21 1.56 8.15 -4.87
CA PRO A 21 0.86 7.54 -3.76
C PRO A 21 1.74 6.48 -3.10
N ALA A 22 1.89 6.60 -1.79
CA ALA A 22 2.73 5.78 -0.95
C ALA A 22 1.90 5.10 0.14
N LEU A 23 2.20 3.83 0.40
CA LEU A 23 1.61 3.08 1.49
C LEU A 23 2.65 2.88 2.61
N LEU A 24 2.40 3.53 3.74
CA LEU A 24 3.13 3.47 5.00
C LEU A 24 2.43 2.47 5.93
N GLY A 25 3.08 1.38 6.35
CA GLY A 25 2.46 0.48 7.34
C GLY A 25 3.16 -0.86 7.51
N SER A 26 2.72 -1.61 8.52
CA SER A 26 3.25 -2.95 8.84
C SER A 26 2.79 -3.98 7.81
N LEU A 27 3.59 -4.15 6.76
CA LEU A 27 3.23 -4.86 5.53
C LEU A 27 3.84 -6.26 5.41
N SER A 28 4.36 -6.83 6.50
CA SER A 28 5.05 -8.14 6.47
C SER A 28 4.17 -9.27 5.90
N GLY A 29 2.84 -9.19 6.06
CA GLY A 29 1.89 -10.15 5.47
C GLY A 29 1.27 -9.71 4.13
N SER A 30 1.59 -8.51 3.66
CA SER A 30 0.89 -7.81 2.58
C SER A 30 1.82 -7.43 1.42
N ALA A 31 3.14 -7.53 1.62
CA ALA A 31 4.18 -7.21 0.65
C ALA A 31 3.92 -7.83 -0.72
N LYS A 32 3.59 -9.13 -0.75
CA LYS A 32 3.34 -9.86 -1.98
C LYS A 32 2.16 -9.28 -2.78
N ILE A 33 1.05 -8.98 -2.10
CA ILE A 33 -0.12 -8.36 -2.74
C ILE A 33 0.24 -6.97 -3.28
N LEU A 34 0.97 -6.16 -2.50
CA LEU A 34 1.36 -4.84 -2.96
C LEU A 34 2.23 -4.91 -4.21
N GLU A 35 3.18 -5.84 -4.27
CA GLU A 35 4.03 -6.07 -5.44
C GLU A 35 3.21 -6.55 -6.66
N GLU A 36 2.21 -7.43 -6.46
CA GLU A 36 1.30 -7.89 -7.52
C GLU A 36 0.48 -6.74 -8.13
N PHE A 37 0.09 -5.76 -7.32
CA PHE A 37 -0.59 -4.55 -7.78
C PHE A 37 0.36 -3.47 -8.32
N GLY A 38 1.65 -3.76 -8.47
CA GLY A 38 2.65 -2.83 -9.01
C GLY A 38 3.22 -1.86 -7.99
N GLY A 39 3.11 -2.18 -6.70
CA GLY A 39 3.75 -1.46 -5.61
C GLY A 39 5.24 -1.78 -5.56
N THR A 40 6.07 -0.75 -5.58
CA THR A 40 7.53 -0.87 -5.44
C THR A 40 7.96 -0.54 -4.03
N TRP A 41 8.70 -1.46 -3.38
CA TRP A 41 9.24 -1.19 -2.05
C TRP A 41 10.35 -0.14 -2.10
N HIS A 42 10.14 0.97 -1.41
CA HIS A 42 11.10 2.05 -1.25
C HIS A 42 11.79 1.93 0.10
N GLN A 43 13.03 1.43 0.10
CA GLN A 43 13.76 1.11 1.33
C GLN A 43 14.09 2.33 2.20
N ALA A 44 14.37 3.49 1.59
CA ALA A 44 14.76 4.68 2.34
C ALA A 44 13.64 5.20 3.26
N GLU A 45 12.42 5.20 2.74
CA GLU A 45 11.22 5.68 3.44
C GLU A 45 10.45 4.53 4.10
N ARG A 46 10.81 3.28 3.78
CA ARG A 46 10.13 2.05 4.22
C ARG A 46 8.63 2.07 3.86
N VAL A 47 8.34 2.42 2.61
CA VAL A 47 6.98 2.52 2.05
C VAL A 47 6.87 1.77 0.73
N TYR A 48 5.67 1.35 0.36
CA TYR A 48 5.39 0.90 -1.00
C TYR A 48 4.87 2.06 -1.85
N LEU A 49 5.55 2.34 -2.96
CA LEU A 49 5.17 3.37 -3.92
C LEU A 49 4.35 2.77 -5.05
N PHE A 50 3.30 3.48 -5.45
CA PHE A 50 2.44 3.09 -6.55
C PHE A 50 2.55 4.08 -7.70
N ALA A 51 2.30 3.59 -8.93
CA ALA A 51 2.31 4.43 -10.12
C ALA A 51 1.17 5.47 -10.11
N ASN A 52 0.04 5.15 -9.50
CA ASN A 52 -1.13 6.02 -9.40
C ASN A 52 -2.04 5.61 -8.23
N TRP A 53 -2.95 6.51 -7.86
CA TRP A 53 -3.89 6.32 -6.75
C TRP A 53 -4.83 5.12 -6.94
N PRO A 54 -5.43 4.91 -8.13
CA PRO A 54 -6.28 3.73 -8.37
C PRO A 54 -5.61 2.38 -8.09
N MET A 55 -4.33 2.21 -8.43
CA MET A 55 -3.59 0.97 -8.14
C MET A 55 -3.41 0.76 -6.64
N LEU A 56 -3.08 1.83 -5.90
CA LEU A 56 -2.98 1.78 -4.45
C LEU A 56 -4.33 1.45 -3.81
N GLU A 57 -5.43 2.04 -4.29
CA GLU A 57 -6.77 1.77 -3.78
C GLU A 57 -7.21 0.33 -4.04
N ALA A 58 -6.92 -0.21 -5.23
CA ALA A 58 -7.22 -1.60 -5.57
C ALA A 58 -6.45 -2.59 -4.68
N ALA A 59 -5.16 -2.33 -4.44
CA ALA A 59 -4.34 -3.14 -3.54
C ALA A 59 -4.88 -3.10 -2.10
N LEU A 60 -5.27 -1.92 -1.62
CA LEU A 60 -5.87 -1.73 -0.30
C LEU A 60 -7.21 -2.45 -0.15
N GLN A 61 -8.05 -2.39 -1.18
CA GLN A 61 -9.33 -3.08 -1.19
C GLN A 61 -9.12 -4.59 -1.10
N HIS A 62 -8.21 -5.14 -1.90
CA HIS A 62 -7.87 -6.56 -1.86
C HIS A 62 -7.32 -6.99 -0.49
N LEU A 63 -6.43 -6.18 0.10
CA LEU A 63 -5.92 -6.41 1.45
C LEU A 63 -7.03 -6.38 2.51
N ALA A 64 -8.03 -5.51 2.37
CA ALA A 64 -9.17 -5.47 3.27
C ALA A 64 -10.00 -6.75 3.20
N GLU A 65 -10.26 -7.23 1.98
CA GLU A 65 -11.03 -8.46 1.76
C GLU A 65 -10.29 -9.69 2.31
N GLU A 66 -8.99 -9.82 2.04
CA GLU A 66 -8.19 -10.95 2.53
C GLU A 66 -8.03 -10.92 4.06
N ARG A 67 -7.90 -9.73 4.66
CA ARG A 67 -7.83 -9.59 6.11
C ARG A 67 -9.15 -9.93 6.79
N GLU A 68 -10.28 -9.53 6.21
CA GLU A 68 -11.60 -9.90 6.73
C GLU A 68 -11.83 -11.43 6.62
N LYS A 69 -11.49 -12.04 5.47
CA LYS A 69 -11.54 -13.51 5.33
C LYS A 69 -10.64 -14.23 6.34
N SER A 70 -9.44 -13.71 6.59
CA SER A 70 -8.50 -14.31 7.55
C SER A 70 -8.96 -14.16 9.00
N ARG A 71 -9.71 -13.09 9.31
CA ARG A 71 -10.23 -12.83 10.66
C ARG A 71 -11.50 -13.63 10.98
N LEU A 72 -12.17 -14.15 9.95
CA LEU A 72 -13.36 -15.01 10.04
C LEU A 72 -13.02 -16.51 10.15
N ARG A 73 -11.74 -16.89 10.25
CA ARG A 73 -11.26 -18.27 10.42
C ARG A 73 -10.84 -18.58 11.84
#